data_AF-B4IYQ4-F1
#
_entry.id   AF-B4IYQ4-F1
#
_cell.length_a   1.000
_cell.length_b   1.000
_cell.length_c   1.000
_cell.angle_alpha   90.00
_cell.angle_beta   90.00
_cell.angle_gamma   90.00
#
_symmetry.space_group_name_H-M   'P 1'
#
loop_
_entity.id
_entity.type
_entity.pdbx_description
1 polymer ?
#
loop_
_entity_poly.entity_id
_entity_poly.type
_entity_poly.pdbx_seq_one_letter_code
_entity_poly.pdbx_strand_id
1 'polypeptide(L)'
;MNLYYGGLVPPPLSDECSEAGSFIPDKSSCNGYYLCYEGDDGQMLLHHGDCPVGGFFYVNDNGIGVCKPRSQVQCDYDRCVNLGYTNIELANESNDGCKGYVLCQDGVSIFKGTCPNGEYFNELTQRCTTQVISYTACVMTRT
;
A
#
# COMPACT_ATOMS: atom_id res chain seq x y z
N MET A 1 -12.92 31.37 14.03
CA MET A 1 -12.38 30.44 15.04
C MET A 1 -11.93 29.21 14.26
N ASN A 2 -10.72 29.23 13.71
CA ASN A 2 -10.17 28.10 12.95
C ASN A 2 -9.08 27.46 13.78
N LEU A 3 -9.32 26.20 14.14
CA LEU A 3 -8.46 25.39 14.97
C LEU A 3 -7.26 24.93 14.14
N TYR A 4 -6.08 25.37 14.56
CA TYR A 4 -4.80 24.83 14.14
C TYR A 4 -4.66 23.40 14.69
N TYR A 5 -4.71 22.40 13.82
CA TYR A 5 -4.08 21.10 14.07
C TYR A 5 -2.73 21.11 13.33
N GLY A 6 -1.64 20.85 14.07
CA GLY A 6 -0.26 20.91 13.60
C GLY A 6 0.08 19.87 12.54
N GLY A 7 -0.35 20.10 11.31
CA GLY A 7 0.09 19.36 10.14
C GLY A 7 1.42 19.90 9.65
N LEU A 8 2.40 19.01 9.50
CA LEU A 8 3.53 19.22 8.60
C LEU A 8 2.98 19.76 7.28
N VAL A 9 3.46 20.92 6.82
CA VAL A 9 3.18 21.39 5.47
C VAL A 9 3.67 20.27 4.55
N PRO A 10 2.82 19.63 3.72
CA PRO A 10 3.30 18.64 2.77
C PRO A 10 4.38 19.34 1.92
N PRO A 11 5.56 18.71 1.73
CA PRO A 11 6.60 19.30 0.90
C PRO A 11 6.02 19.66 -0.47
N PRO A 12 6.52 20.73 -1.10
CA PRO A 12 6.04 21.10 -2.43
C PRO A 12 6.15 19.88 -3.35
N LEU A 13 5.09 19.64 -4.13
CA LEU A 13 4.91 18.46 -5.00
C LEU A 13 6.10 18.24 -5.96
N SER A 14 6.92 19.28 -6.19
CA SER A 14 8.15 19.25 -6.99
C SER A 14 9.30 18.46 -6.36
N ASP A 15 9.36 18.32 -5.04
CA ASP A 15 10.53 17.71 -4.39
C ASP A 15 10.52 16.17 -4.47
N GLU A 16 9.35 15.56 -4.70
CA GLU A 16 9.22 14.10 -4.84
C GLU A 16 9.29 13.62 -6.30
N CYS A 17 9.05 14.50 -7.27
CA CYS A 17 9.16 14.21 -8.69
C CYS A 17 10.40 14.87 -9.29
N SER A 18 11.48 14.09 -9.37
CA SER A 18 12.75 14.55 -9.95
C SER A 18 12.88 14.32 -11.45
N GLU A 19 12.06 13.44 -12.03
CA GLU A 19 12.17 13.03 -13.44
C GLU A 19 10.78 12.78 -14.07
N ALA A 20 10.51 13.39 -15.22
CA ALA A 20 9.30 13.13 -15.98
C ALA A 20 9.29 11.69 -16.53
N GLY A 21 8.12 11.04 -16.49
CA GLY A 21 7.95 9.63 -16.84
C GLY A 21 8.21 8.66 -15.69
N SER A 22 8.76 9.13 -14.56
CA SER A 22 8.91 8.31 -13.36
C SER A 22 7.60 8.20 -12.59
N PHE A 23 7.49 7.17 -11.75
CA PHE A 23 6.34 6.94 -10.88
C PHE A 23 6.75 7.01 -9.42
N ILE A 24 5.82 7.44 -8.56
CA ILE A 24 5.97 7.42 -7.10
C ILE A 24 4.71 6.87 -6.43
N PRO A 25 4.80 6.23 -5.25
CA PRO A 25 3.62 5.84 -4.48
C PRO A 25 2.82 7.07 -4.05
N ASP A 26 1.50 6.96 -3.96
CA ASP A 26 0.67 8.08 -3.51
C ASP A 26 0.72 8.32 -1.99
N LYS A 27 1.32 7.38 -1.26
CA LYS A 27 1.49 7.36 0.20
C LYS A 27 0.18 7.38 0.99
N SER A 28 -0.92 7.00 0.36
CA SER A 28 -2.25 6.94 0.96
C SER A 28 -2.81 5.53 0.92
N SER A 29 -2.72 4.87 -0.23
CA SER A 29 -3.21 3.52 -0.45
C SER A 29 -2.13 2.67 -1.12
N CYS A 30 -2.26 1.35 -1.01
CA CYS A 30 -1.29 0.46 -1.63
C CYS A 30 -1.51 0.28 -3.13
N ASN A 31 -2.66 0.68 -3.68
CA ASN A 31 -2.93 0.62 -5.12
C ASN A 31 -2.68 1.96 -5.84
N GLY A 32 -2.59 3.08 -5.11
CA GLY A 32 -2.46 4.41 -5.68
C GLY A 32 -1.00 4.80 -6.00
N TYR A 33 -0.85 5.58 -7.06
CA TYR A 33 0.44 6.11 -7.50
C TYR A 33 0.28 7.46 -8.20
N TYR A 34 1.41 8.16 -8.38
CA TYR A 34 1.51 9.30 -9.28
C TYR A 34 2.48 9.03 -10.41
N LEU A 35 2.12 9.43 -11.63
CA LEU A 35 3.04 9.64 -12.75
C LEU A 35 3.54 11.08 -12.69
N CYS A 36 4.86 11.24 -12.61
CA CYS A 36 5.54 12.53 -12.73
C CYS A 36 5.57 12.96 -14.20
N TYR A 37 5.17 14.19 -14.52
CA TYR A 37 5.28 14.73 -15.88
C TYR A 37 5.58 16.23 -15.87
N GLU A 38 6.16 16.73 -16.95
CA GLU A 38 6.47 18.16 -17.11
C GLU A 38 5.26 18.88 -17.74
N GLY A 39 4.81 19.94 -17.08
CA GLY A 39 3.77 20.83 -17.58
C GLY A 39 4.29 21.84 -18.62
N ASP A 40 3.39 22.54 -19.29
CA ASP A 40 3.72 23.51 -20.34
C ASP A 40 4.59 24.69 -19.85
N ASP A 41 4.59 24.95 -18.54
CA ASP A 41 5.38 25.99 -17.88
C ASP A 41 6.71 25.46 -17.29
N GLY A 42 7.07 24.21 -17.60
CA GLY A 42 8.27 23.55 -17.10
C GLY A 42 8.19 23.09 -15.64
N GLN A 43 7.02 23.21 -14.99
CA GLN A 43 6.82 22.69 -13.65
C GLN A 43 6.54 21.20 -13.67
N MET A 44 7.07 20.48 -12.70
CA MET A 44 6.71 19.08 -12.48
C MET A 44 5.31 18.97 -11.87
N LEU A 45 4.49 18.13 -12.49
CA LEU A 45 3.11 17.86 -12.09
C LEU A 45 2.91 16.37 -11.80
N LEU A 46 1.86 16.08 -11.03
CA LEU A 46 1.47 14.72 -10.65
C LEU A 46 0.17 14.33 -11.34
N HIS A 47 0.14 13.16 -11.98
CA HIS A 47 -1.09 12.54 -12.43
C HIS A 47 -1.38 11.31 -11.56
N HIS A 48 -2.45 11.37 -10.76
CA HIS A 48 -2.86 10.24 -9.92
C HIS A 48 -3.41 9.09 -10.77
N GLY A 49 -3.08 7.87 -10.40
CA GLY A 49 -3.65 6.67 -10.96
C GLY A 49 -3.75 5.57 -9.92
N ASP A 50 -4.59 4.59 -10.22
CA ASP A 50 -4.84 3.43 -9.39
C ASP A 50 -4.48 2.15 -10.14
N CYS A 51 -3.85 1.21 -9.43
CA CYS A 51 -3.76 -0.17 -9.90
C CYS A 51 -5.15 -0.82 -9.92
N PRO A 52 -5.41 -1.76 -10.86
CA PRO A 52 -6.66 -2.52 -10.90
C PRO A 52 -6.94 -3.24 -9.57
N VAL A 53 -8.21 -3.56 -9.32
CA VAL A 53 -8.64 -4.29 -8.12
C VAL A 53 -7.80 -5.56 -7.91
N GLY A 54 -7.26 -5.72 -6.70
CA GLY A 54 -6.38 -6.82 -6.31
C GLY A 54 -4.89 -6.59 -6.62
N GLY A 55 -4.55 -5.51 -7.31
CA GLY A 55 -3.18 -5.09 -7.60
C GLY A 55 -2.73 -3.92 -6.73
N PHE A 56 -1.49 -3.99 -6.23
CA PHE A 56 -0.80 -2.93 -5.53
C PHE A 56 0.35 -2.39 -6.38
N PHE A 57 0.61 -1.10 -6.19
CA PHE A 57 1.66 -0.39 -6.91
C PHE A 57 3.04 -0.74 -6.33
N TYR A 58 3.95 -1.13 -7.20
CA TYR A 58 5.37 -1.32 -6.89
C TYR A 58 6.20 -0.43 -7.81
N VAL A 59 7.15 0.30 -7.23
CA VAL A 59 8.16 1.07 -7.97
C VAL A 59 9.55 0.55 -7.61
N ASN A 60 10.45 0.51 -8.58
CA ASN A 60 11.87 0.23 -8.31
C ASN A 60 12.68 1.53 -8.14
N ASP A 61 13.96 1.39 -7.79
CA ASP A 61 14.87 2.53 -7.57
C ASP A 61 15.10 3.41 -8.81
N ASN A 62 14.73 2.92 -10.01
CA ASN A 62 14.81 3.68 -11.26
C ASN A 62 13.49 4.38 -11.62
N GLY A 63 12.52 4.45 -10.69
CA GLY A 63 11.24 5.11 -10.92
C GLY A 63 10.28 4.36 -11.86
N ILE A 64 10.55 3.09 -12.19
CA ILE A 64 9.67 2.28 -13.05
C ILE A 64 8.58 1.66 -12.20
N GLY A 65 7.33 2.05 -12.48
CA GLY A 65 6.14 1.57 -11.80
C GLY A 65 5.49 0.34 -12.46
N VAL A 66 4.97 -0.58 -11.64
CA VAL A 66 4.17 -1.73 -12.09
C VAL A 66 3.16 -2.14 -11.04
N CYS A 67 1.97 -2.53 -11.48
CA CYS A 67 0.98 -3.16 -10.61
C CYS A 67 1.28 -4.65 -10.44
N LYS A 68 1.42 -5.10 -9.21
CA LYS A 68 1.62 -6.51 -8.84
C LYS A 68 0.48 -6.99 -7.95
N PRO A 69 0.21 -8.30 -7.87
CA PRO A 69 -0.73 -8.83 -6.88
C PRO A 69 -0.43 -8.32 -5.47
N ARG A 70 -1.46 -8.01 -4.69
CA ARG A 70 -1.34 -7.49 -3.31
C ARG A 70 -0.44 -8.29 -2.36
N SER A 71 -0.31 -9.61 -2.57
CA SER A 71 0.57 -10.49 -1.79
C SER A 71 2.06 -10.36 -2.16
N GLN A 72 2.36 -9.72 -3.29
CA GLN A 72 3.73 -9.55 -3.80
C GLN A 72 4.29 -8.15 -3.56
N VAL A 73 3.55 -7.28 -2.86
CA VAL A 73 3.98 -5.90 -2.57
C VAL A 73 3.90 -5.65 -1.07
N GLN A 74 5.06 -5.37 -0.50
CA GLN A 74 5.16 -4.82 0.84
C GLN A 74 4.74 -3.34 0.79
N CYS A 75 3.80 -2.95 1.64
CA CYS A 75 3.24 -1.62 1.62
C CYS A 75 2.65 -1.29 2.99
N ASP A 76 3.10 -0.18 3.58
CA ASP A 76 2.70 0.26 4.92
C ASP A 76 1.51 1.25 4.88
N TYR A 77 0.92 1.49 3.70
CA TYR A 77 -0.27 2.33 3.50
C TYR A 77 -1.56 1.50 3.54
N ASP A 78 -2.69 2.06 3.09
CA ASP A 78 -3.96 1.35 3.13
C ASP A 78 -3.99 0.11 2.22
N ARG A 79 -3.91 -1.07 2.85
CA ARG A 79 -4.03 -2.38 2.21
C ARG A 79 -5.47 -2.86 2.05
N CYS A 80 -6.44 -2.16 2.67
CA CYS A 80 -7.86 -2.50 2.58
C CYS A 80 -8.56 -1.88 1.37
N VAL A 81 -7.86 -1.05 0.61
CA VAL A 81 -8.40 -0.43 -0.61
C VAL A 81 -9.00 -1.48 -1.56
N ASN A 82 -10.23 -1.21 -2.00
CA ASN A 82 -11.04 -2.10 -2.85
C ASN A 82 -11.45 -3.45 -2.22
N LEU A 83 -11.40 -3.59 -0.90
CA LEU A 83 -11.84 -4.81 -0.18
C LEU A 83 -13.00 -4.51 0.77
N GLY A 84 -13.76 -5.54 1.13
CA GLY A 84 -14.69 -5.42 2.26
C GLY A 84 -16.05 -4.80 1.91
N TYR A 85 -16.35 -4.60 0.61
CA TYR A 85 -17.57 -3.92 0.14
C TYR A 85 -18.81 -4.84 0.07
N THR A 86 -18.61 -6.15 -0.01
CA THR A 86 -19.71 -7.13 -0.08
C THR A 86 -19.76 -8.04 1.14
N ASN A 87 -18.59 -8.44 1.63
CA ASN A 87 -18.39 -9.22 2.83
C ASN A 87 -17.11 -8.72 3.50
N ILE A 88 -16.93 -9.03 4.78
CA ILE A 88 -15.66 -8.80 5.45
C ILE A 88 -14.55 -9.57 4.71
N GLU A 89 -13.47 -8.87 4.41
CA GLU A 89 -12.26 -9.43 3.84
C GLU A 89 -11.07 -9.08 4.73
N LEU A 90 -10.00 -9.85 4.62
CA LEU A 90 -8.77 -9.69 5.39
C LEU A 90 -7.60 -9.37 4.46
N ALA A 91 -6.61 -8.64 4.98
CA ALA A 91 -5.32 -8.45 4.32
C ALA A 91 -4.17 -8.89 5.22
N ASN A 92 -3.04 -9.24 4.62
CA ASN A 92 -1.80 -9.36 5.38
C ASN A 92 -1.47 -8.01 6.06
N GLU A 93 -0.97 -8.07 7.29
CA GLU A 93 -0.21 -6.95 7.87
C GLU A 93 1.21 -6.96 7.27
N SER A 94 1.81 -5.79 7.06
CA SER A 94 3.17 -5.69 6.51
C SER A 94 4.23 -5.79 7.61
N ASN A 95 5.43 -6.25 7.24
CA ASN A 95 6.60 -6.29 8.13
C ASN A 95 6.46 -7.11 9.43
N ASP A 96 5.60 -8.12 9.48
CA ASP A 96 5.30 -8.85 10.72
C ASP A 96 5.65 -10.35 10.67
N GLY A 97 6.29 -10.79 9.58
CA GLY A 97 6.61 -12.20 9.35
C GLY A 97 5.38 -13.03 8.97
N CYS A 98 4.38 -12.39 8.36
CA CYS A 98 3.11 -12.98 7.95
C CYS A 98 2.33 -13.58 9.12
N LYS A 99 2.35 -12.93 10.28
CA LYS A 99 1.72 -13.42 11.51
C LYS A 99 0.37 -12.80 11.78
N GLY A 100 0.13 -11.62 11.26
CA GLY A 100 -1.03 -10.79 11.49
C GLY A 100 -1.80 -10.50 10.21
N TYR A 101 -2.97 -9.95 10.45
CA TYR A 101 -3.93 -9.59 9.43
C TYR A 101 -4.69 -8.34 9.86
N VAL A 102 -5.14 -7.58 8.87
CA VAL A 102 -6.14 -6.53 9.05
C VAL A 102 -7.49 -7.05 8.60
N LEU A 103 -8.54 -6.58 9.25
CA LEU A 103 -9.92 -6.78 8.82
C LEU A 103 -10.39 -5.54 8.07
N CYS A 104 -10.83 -5.75 6.83
CA CYS A 104 -11.23 -4.73 5.90
C CYS A 104 -12.75 -4.69 5.76
N GLN A 105 -13.31 -3.49 5.87
CA GLN A 105 -14.72 -3.21 5.61
C GLN A 105 -14.81 -1.88 4.86
N ASP A 106 -15.60 -1.83 3.79
CA ASP A 106 -15.81 -0.62 2.97
C ASP A 106 -14.50 0.08 2.57
N GLY A 107 -13.51 -0.72 2.16
CA GLY A 107 -12.22 -0.22 1.70
C GLY A 107 -11.24 0.17 2.80
N VAL A 108 -11.59 0.09 4.08
CA VAL A 108 -10.73 0.56 5.19
C VAL A 108 -10.44 -0.53 6.23
N SER A 109 -9.30 -0.41 6.91
CA SER A 109 -8.97 -1.27 8.05
C SER A 109 -9.79 -0.87 9.27
N ILE A 110 -10.58 -1.81 9.79
CA ILE A 110 -11.39 -1.61 11.00
C ILE A 110 -10.87 -2.37 12.21
N PHE A 111 -9.95 -3.32 12.01
CA PHE A 111 -9.33 -4.10 13.07
C PHE A 111 -7.98 -4.70 12.63
N LYS A 112 -7.08 -4.94 13.59
CA LYS A 112 -5.82 -5.66 13.43
C LYS A 112 -5.80 -6.86 14.35
N GLY A 113 -5.44 -8.03 13.81
CA GLY A 113 -5.35 -9.28 14.54
C GLY A 113 -4.03 -10.01 14.29
N THR A 114 -3.75 -11.00 15.13
CA THR A 114 -2.63 -11.92 14.97
C THR A 114 -3.17 -13.35 14.95
N CYS A 115 -2.58 -14.19 14.11
CA CYS A 115 -2.90 -15.59 14.07
C CYS A 115 -2.58 -16.28 15.42
N PRO A 116 -3.46 -17.16 15.92
CA PRO A 116 -3.26 -17.85 17.17
C PRO A 116 -2.09 -18.85 17.06
N ASN A 117 -1.55 -19.28 18.21
CA ASN A 117 -0.53 -20.33 18.29
C ASN A 117 0.75 -20.08 17.46
N GLY A 118 1.03 -18.82 17.11
CA GLY A 118 2.17 -18.47 16.27
C GLY A 118 2.02 -18.95 14.81
N GLU A 119 0.80 -19.20 14.34
CA GLU A 119 0.51 -19.55 12.95
C GLU A 119 0.79 -18.38 11.99
N TYR A 120 0.70 -18.64 10.68
CA TYR A 120 0.89 -17.65 9.63
C TYR A 120 -0.44 -17.32 8.96
N PHE A 121 -0.66 -16.04 8.64
CA PHE A 121 -1.83 -15.61 7.89
C PHE A 121 -1.62 -15.80 6.39
N ASN A 122 -2.47 -16.61 5.77
CA ASN A 122 -2.54 -16.77 4.32
C ASN A 122 -3.66 -15.89 3.75
N GLU A 123 -3.29 -14.77 3.14
CA GLU A 123 -4.22 -13.82 2.52
C GLU A 123 -4.95 -14.39 1.30
N LEU A 124 -4.44 -15.40 0.61
CA LEU A 124 -5.17 -16.02 -0.51
C LEU A 124 -6.32 -16.90 -0.03
N THR A 125 -6.13 -17.61 1.10
CA THR A 125 -7.17 -18.47 1.69
C THR A 125 -7.96 -17.79 2.80
N GLN A 126 -7.55 -16.56 3.18
CA GLN A 126 -8.15 -15.73 4.22
C GLN A 126 -8.17 -16.42 5.59
N ARG A 127 -7.11 -17.18 5.91
CA ARG A 127 -7.06 -18.05 7.11
C ARG A 127 -5.65 -18.12 7.71
N CYS A 128 -5.61 -18.34 9.01
CA CYS A 128 -4.40 -18.78 9.70
C CYS A 128 -4.08 -20.23 9.36
N THR A 129 -2.79 -20.53 9.23
CA THR A 129 -2.28 -21.85 8.88
C THR A 129 -0.95 -22.12 9.57
N THR A 130 -0.69 -23.39 9.86
CA THR A 130 0.61 -23.86 10.37
C THR A 130 1.67 -23.91 9.28
N GLN A 131 1.28 -23.85 8.00
CA GLN A 131 2.22 -23.75 6.89
C GLN A 131 2.90 -22.37 6.90
N VAL A 132 4.22 -22.36 6.72
CA VAL A 132 4.98 -21.11 6.63
C VAL A 132 4.52 -20.31 5.42
N ILE A 133 4.04 -19.09 5.67
CA ILE A 133 3.74 -18.09 4.64
C ILE A 133 4.91 -17.11 4.57
N SER A 134 5.33 -16.80 3.35
CA SER A 134 6.49 -15.93 3.06
C SER A 134 6.20 -14.99 1.89
N TYR A 135 4.98 -14.44 1.86
CA TYR A 135 4.61 -13.44 0.86
C TYR A 135 5.41 -12.17 1.05
N THR A 136 5.87 -11.56 -0.05
CA THR A 136 6.56 -10.26 -0.03
C THR A 136 5.76 -9.20 0.73
N ALA A 137 4.42 -9.28 0.71
CA ALA A 137 3.54 -8.40 1.46
C ALA A 137 3.80 -8.29 2.97
N CYS A 138 4.31 -9.33 3.61
CA CYS A 138 4.34 -9.45 5.06
C CYS A 138 5.65 -9.98 5.66
N VAL A 139 6.57 -10.49 4.83
CA VAL A 139 7.89 -10.87 5.33
C VAL A 139 8.58 -9.67 5.97
N MET A 140 9.32 -9.92 7.06
CA MET A 140 10.12 -8.88 7.68
C MET A 140 11.30 -8.53 6.76
N THR A 141 11.46 -7.25 6.44
CA THR A 141 12.70 -6.76 5.85
C THR A 141 13.81 -6.81 6.89
N ARG A 142 14.97 -7.34 6.51
CA ARG A 142 16.18 -7.25 7.35
C ARG A 142 16.75 -5.86 7.15
N THR A 143 16.64 -5.02 8.18
CA THR A 143 17.38 -3.75 8.30
C THR A 143 18.86 -4.01 8.44
#